data_AF-A0A2L2XD06-F1
#
_entry.id   AF-A0A2L2XD06-F1
#
_cell.length_a   1.000
_cell.length_b   1.000
_cell.length_c   1.000
_cell.angle_alpha   90.00
_cell.angle_beta   90.00
_cell.angle_gamma   90.00
#
_symmetry.space_group_name_H-M   'P 1'
#
loop_
_entity.id
_entity.type
_entity.pdbx_description
1 polymer ?
#
loop_
_entity_poly.entity_id
_entity_poly.type
_entity_poly.pdbx_seq_one_letter_code
_entity_poly.pdbx_strand_id
1 'polypeptide(L)'
;MWQAIDRLEDTAEKVVAKTEQTVAEELRQAVKNGKADRSKLVALGEKACNEILQTMEPDVVNVLRANLGDLKTYVLSTVEAQVKRMKEAKENLRG
;
A
#
# COMPACT_ATOMS: atom_id res chain seq x y z
N MET A 1 1.81 10.74 -28.76
CA MET A 1 1.95 9.37 -28.21
C MET A 1 2.69 9.37 -26.88
N TRP A 2 3.83 10.08 -26.76
CA TRP A 2 4.58 10.24 -25.50
C TRP A 2 3.76 10.75 -24.29
N GLN A 3 2.91 11.77 -24.50
CA GLN A 3 2.06 12.32 -23.43
C GLN A 3 1.01 11.36 -22.83
N ALA A 4 0.75 10.21 -23.45
CA ALA A 4 -0.14 9.21 -22.88
C ALA A 4 0.62 8.31 -21.89
N ILE A 5 1.87 7.97 -22.19
CA ILE A 5 2.72 7.13 -21.34
C ILE A 5 3.11 7.91 -20.08
N ASP A 6 3.55 9.16 -20.22
CA ASP A 6 3.93 10.01 -19.07
C ASP A 6 2.75 10.22 -18.11
N ARG A 7 1.55 10.45 -18.64
CA ARG A 7 0.33 10.59 -17.82
C ARG A 7 -0.05 9.31 -17.10
N LEU A 8 0.25 8.16 -17.70
CA LEU A 8 -0.01 6.86 -17.13
C LEU A 8 0.96 6.54 -15.99
N GLU A 9 2.24 6.89 -16.15
CA GLU A 9 3.26 6.77 -15.10
C GLU A 9 2.95 7.68 -13.90
N ASP A 10 2.63 8.95 -14.15
CA ASP A 10 2.20 9.90 -13.12
C ASP A 10 0.96 9.40 -12.34
N THR A 11 0.03 8.76 -13.05
CA THR A 11 -1.18 8.21 -12.44
C THR A 11 -0.81 7.01 -11.58
N ALA A 12 0.05 6.11 -12.09
CA ALA A 12 0.50 4.94 -11.34
C ALA A 12 1.21 5.34 -10.04
N GLU A 13 2.09 6.34 -10.09
CA GLU A 13 2.80 6.86 -8.92
C GLU A 13 1.85 7.44 -7.87
N LYS A 14 0.87 8.25 -8.28
CA LYS A 14 -0.14 8.81 -7.36
C LYS A 14 -0.99 7.74 -6.69
N VAL A 15 -1.36 6.71 -7.43
CA VAL A 15 -2.13 5.57 -6.91
C VAL A 15 -1.30 4.80 -5.87
N VAL A 16 -0.06 4.52 -6.19
CA VAL A 16 0.90 3.89 -5.29
C VAL A 16 1.03 4.71 -4.01
N ALA A 17 1.33 6.00 -4.11
CA ALA A 17 1.50 6.88 -2.95
C ALA A 17 0.25 6.91 -2.05
N LYS A 18 -0.94 7.01 -2.66
CA LYS A 18 -2.21 6.94 -1.93
C LYS A 18 -2.40 5.60 -1.22
N THR A 19 -2.04 4.50 -1.88
CA THR A 19 -2.11 3.14 -1.33
C THR A 19 -1.18 2.99 -0.13
N GLU A 20 0.08 3.40 -0.26
CA GLU A 20 1.03 3.35 0.85
C GLU A 20 0.55 4.18 2.05
N GLN A 21 -0.01 5.37 1.80
CA GLN A 21 -0.53 6.24 2.86
C GLN A 21 -1.73 5.62 3.58
N THR A 22 -2.73 5.11 2.85
CA THR A 22 -3.91 4.48 3.43
C THR A 22 -3.53 3.24 4.23
N VAL A 23 -2.70 2.37 3.67
CA VAL A 23 -2.18 1.17 4.35
C VAL A 23 -1.44 1.57 5.64
N ALA A 24 -0.55 2.56 5.58
CA ALA A 24 0.19 3.02 6.74
C ALA A 24 -0.72 3.61 7.83
N GLU A 25 -1.80 4.32 7.47
CA GLU A 25 -2.78 4.83 8.44
C GLU A 25 -3.53 3.68 9.14
N GLU A 26 -4.09 2.74 8.37
CA GLU A 26 -4.83 1.61 8.93
C GLU A 26 -3.95 0.74 9.83
N LEU A 27 -2.72 0.46 9.41
CA LEU A 27 -1.74 -0.30 10.20
C LEU A 27 -1.41 0.43 11.52
N ARG A 28 -1.20 1.75 11.49
CA ARG A 28 -0.96 2.55 12.70
C ARG A 28 -2.13 2.48 13.67
N GLN A 29 -3.37 2.58 13.18
CA GLN A 29 -4.57 2.44 14.02
C GLN A 29 -4.69 1.03 14.60
N ALA A 30 -4.43 -0.02 13.81
CA ALA A 30 -4.46 -1.40 14.28
C ALA A 30 -3.44 -1.65 15.40
N VAL A 31 -2.21 -1.16 15.24
CA VAL A 31 -1.16 -1.29 16.27
C VAL A 31 -1.48 -0.47 17.52
N LYS A 32 -1.99 0.76 17.38
CA LYS A 32 -2.44 1.58 18.52
C LYS A 32 -3.52 0.88 19.33
N ASN A 33 -4.44 0.19 18.65
CA ASN A 33 -5.55 -0.54 19.27
C ASN A 33 -5.15 -1.93 19.80
N GLY A 34 -3.85 -2.25 19.85
CA GLY A 34 -3.36 -3.54 20.36
C GLY A 34 -3.62 -4.74 19.45
N LYS A 35 -4.10 -4.53 18.22
CA LYS A 35 -4.27 -5.57 17.20
C LYS A 35 -2.92 -5.81 16.50
N ALA A 36 -1.99 -6.43 17.23
CA ALA A 36 -0.59 -6.60 16.79
C ALA A 36 -0.32 -7.91 16.03
N ASP A 37 -1.33 -8.75 15.78
CA ASP A 37 -1.11 -9.99 15.02
C ASP A 37 -0.71 -9.69 13.58
N ARG A 38 0.46 -10.20 13.16
CA ARG A 38 0.97 -10.04 11.79
C ARG A 38 -0.07 -10.43 10.73
N SER A 39 -0.83 -11.50 10.96
CA SER A 39 -1.88 -11.95 10.04
C SER A 39 -2.99 -10.93 9.87
N LYS A 40 -3.40 -10.23 10.94
CA LYS A 40 -4.41 -9.18 10.89
C LYS A 40 -3.90 -7.93 10.18
N LEU A 41 -2.63 -7.58 10.38
CA LEU A 41 -1.99 -6.46 9.68
C LEU A 41 -1.86 -6.73 8.17
N VAL A 42 -1.53 -7.96 7.79
CA VAL A 42 -1.50 -8.38 6.37
C VAL A 42 -2.89 -8.31 5.76
N ALA A 43 -3.91 -8.90 6.41
CA ALA A 43 -5.28 -8.87 5.91
C ALA A 43 -5.83 -7.43 5.76
N LEU A 44 -5.42 -6.52 6.65
CA LEU A 44 -5.79 -5.10 6.59
C LEU A 44 -5.15 -4.42 5.37
N GLY A 45 -3.86 -4.66 5.13
CA GLY A 45 -3.19 -4.13 3.95
C GLY A 45 -3.74 -4.64 2.62
N GLU A 46 -4.09 -5.94 2.55
CA GLU A 46 -4.77 -6.52 1.39
C GLU A 46 -6.15 -5.87 1.17
N LYS A 47 -6.91 -5.65 2.25
CA LYS A 47 -8.21 -4.98 2.19
C LYS A 47 -8.09 -3.55 1.66
N ALA A 48 -7.21 -2.73 2.24
CA ALA A 48 -7.01 -1.35 1.81
C ALA A 48 -6.62 -1.24 0.33
N CYS A 49 -5.77 -2.16 -0.16
CA CYS A 49 -5.42 -2.18 -1.58
C CYS A 49 -6.61 -2.57 -2.47
N ASN A 50 -7.36 -3.61 -2.10
CA ASN A 50 -8.53 -4.02 -2.87
C ASN A 50 -9.57 -2.90 -2.98
N GLU A 51 -9.82 -2.16 -1.90
CA GLU A 51 -10.72 -1.01 -1.93
C GLU A 51 -10.21 0.07 -2.90
N ILE A 52 -8.92 0.41 -2.85
CA ILE A 52 -8.33 1.39 -3.78
C ILE A 52 -8.47 0.94 -5.23
N LEU A 53 -8.20 -0.33 -5.54
CA LEU A 53 -8.34 -0.86 -6.89
C LEU A 53 -9.78 -0.89 -7.37
N GLN A 54 -10.74 -1.18 -6.49
CA GLN A 54 -12.16 -1.16 -6.81
C GLN A 54 -12.68 0.27 -7.07
N THR A 55 -12.05 1.29 -6.49
CA THR A 55 -12.40 2.69 -6.74
C THR A 55 -11.78 3.26 -8.01
N MET A 56 -10.99 2.48 -8.75
CA MET A 56 -10.27 2.94 -9.93
C MET A 56 -10.90 2.51 -11.23
N GLU A 57 -10.76 3.38 -12.22
CA GLU A 57 -11.11 3.09 -13.61
C GLU A 57 -10.32 1.86 -14.10
N PRO A 58 -10.94 0.93 -14.85
CA PRO A 58 -10.31 -0.29 -15.33
C PRO A 58 -9.00 -0.06 -16.09
N ASP A 59 -8.93 1.02 -16.87
CA ASP A 59 -7.75 1.39 -17.65
C ASP A 59 -6.56 1.76 -16.77
N VAL A 60 -6.80 2.39 -15.61
CA VAL A 60 -5.77 2.71 -14.61
C VAL A 60 -5.25 1.43 -13.96
N VAL A 61 -6.13 0.49 -13.64
CA VAL A 61 -5.76 -0.81 -13.06
C VAL A 61 -4.91 -1.63 -14.03
N ASN A 62 -5.27 -1.65 -15.32
CA ASN A 62 -4.54 -2.37 -16.36
C ASN A 62 -3.12 -1.82 -16.54
N VAL A 63 -2.97 -0.49 -16.52
CA VAL A 63 -1.67 0.17 -16.62
C VAL A 63 -0.81 -0.10 -15.40
N LEU A 64 -1.38 -0.02 -14.19
CA LEU A 64 -0.68 -0.34 -12.96
C LEU A 64 -0.14 -1.77 -12.99
N ARG A 65 -0.93 -2.74 -13.45
CA ARG A 65 -0.48 -4.13 -13.61
C ARG A 65 0.62 -4.28 -14.65
N ALA A 66 0.55 -3.54 -15.75
CA ALA A 66 1.57 -3.57 -16.80
C ALA A 66 2.92 -3.00 -16.32
N ASN A 67 2.89 -1.94 -15.52
CA ASN A 67 4.10 -1.24 -15.07
C ASN A 67 4.68 -1.78 -13.75
N LEU A 68 3.83 -2.14 -12.78
CA LEU A 68 4.26 -2.62 -11.45
C LEU A 68 4.36 -4.15 -11.40
N GLY A 69 3.87 -4.85 -12.42
CA GLY A 69 3.82 -6.31 -12.45
C GLY A 69 2.82 -6.88 -11.44
N ASP A 70 3.29 -7.73 -10.53
CA ASP A 70 2.42 -8.33 -9.52
C ASP A 70 2.11 -7.33 -8.40
N LEU A 71 0.99 -6.64 -8.61
CA LEU A 71 0.42 -5.67 -7.68
C LEU A 71 0.19 -6.26 -6.27
N LYS A 72 -0.12 -7.56 -6.17
CA LYS A 72 -0.31 -8.23 -4.87
C LYS A 72 1.01 -8.31 -4.12
N THR A 73 2.07 -8.71 -4.81
CA THR A 73 3.43 -8.78 -4.24
C THR A 73 3.93 -7.40 -3.82
N TYR A 74 3.66 -6.37 -4.63
CA TYR A 74 3.96 -4.99 -4.28
C TYR A 74 3.29 -4.57 -2.95
N VAL A 75 1.99 -4.83 -2.81
CA VAL A 75 1.22 -4.49 -1.61
C VAL A 75 1.74 -5.21 -0.37
N LEU A 76 2.00 -6.52 -0.49
CA LEU A 76 2.53 -7.30 0.63
C LEU A 76 3.87 -6.73 1.10
N SER A 77 4.74 -6.37 0.15
CA SER A 77 6.05 -5.79 0.44
C SER A 77 5.93 -4.42 1.14
N THR A 78 5.00 -3.58 0.68
CA THR A 78 4.69 -2.29 1.32
C THR A 78 4.18 -2.50 2.75
N VAL A 79 3.24 -3.41 2.97
CA VAL A 79 2.71 -3.72 4.31
C VAL A 79 3.82 -4.18 5.23
N GLU A 80 4.68 -5.10 4.78
CA GLU A 80 5.80 -5.59 5.57
C GLU A 80 6.79 -4.48 5.92
N ALA A 81 7.13 -3.62 4.97
CA ALA A 81 8.00 -2.47 5.19
C ALA A 81 7.42 -1.49 6.22
N GLN A 82 6.12 -1.17 6.12
CA GLN A 82 5.45 -0.28 7.07
C GLN A 82 5.38 -0.88 8.48
N VAL A 83 5.04 -2.18 8.60
CA VAL A 83 5.04 -2.89 9.88
C VAL A 83 6.43 -2.91 10.50
N LYS A 84 7.48 -3.14 9.69
CA LYS A 84 8.87 -3.12 10.15
C LYS A 84 9.26 -1.74 10.71
N ARG A 85 9.01 -0.67 9.95
CA ARG A 85 9.27 0.72 10.39
C ARG A 85 8.56 1.06 11.70
N MET A 86 7.32 0.62 11.86
CA MET A 86 6.55 0.86 13.09
C MET A 86 7.10 0.10 14.30
N LYS A 87 7.60 -1.13 14.11
CA LYS A 87 8.26 -1.89 15.17
C LYS A 87 9.56 -1.22 15.61
N GLU A 88 10.40 -0.84 14.65
CA GLU A 88 11.65 -0.12 14.89
C GLU A 88 11.39 1.21 15.62
N ALA A 89 10.40 1.99 15.18
CA ALA A 89 10.01 3.23 15.84
C ALA A 89 9.55 3.01 17.30
N LYS A 90 8.82 1.92 17.57
CA LYS A 90 8.37 1.56 18.92
C LYS A 90 9.52 1.09 19.82
N GLU A 91 10.50 0.39 19.27
CA GLU A 91 11.70 -0.04 19.99
C GLU A 91 12.62 1.14 20.31
N ASN A 92 12.83 2.06 19.36
CA ASN A 92 13.63 3.28 19.57
C ASN A 92 13.03 4.25 20.59
N LEU A 93 11.70 4.23 20.80
CA LEU A 93 11.03 5.02 21.84
C LEU A 93 11.09 4.38 23.24
N ARG A 94 11.56 3.12 23.34
CA ARG A 94 11.67 2.37 24.60
C ARG A 94 13.11 2.29 25.12
N GLY A 95 14.10 2.68 24.30
CA GLY A 95 15.52 2.72 24.65
C GLY A 95 15.95 4.04 25.26
#